data_AF-A0A2T7NGU8-F1
#
_entry.id   AF-A0A2T7NGU8-F1
#
_cell.length_a   1.000
_cell.length_b   1.000
_cell.length_c   1.000
_cell.angle_alpha   90.00
_cell.angle_beta   90.00
_cell.angle_gamma   90.00
#
_symmetry.space_group_name_H-M   'P 1'
#
loop_
_entity.id
_entity.type
_entity.pdbx_description
1 polymer ?
#
loop_
_entity_poly.entity_id
_entity_poly.type
_entity_poly.pdbx_seq_one_letter_code
_entity_poly.pdbx_strand_id
1 'polypeptide(L)'
;MLEQLGQDPNVAVYCTSALHHPQSTGSRHFIVIDALSIGTSNVLGVGKSCLLLQFTDKRFQPVHDLTIGVEFGARMITIDGKQIKLQIWDTAGQESFRSITRSYYRGAAGALLVYDITRRDTFNHLTTWLEDARQHSNSNMVIMLIGNKSDLEARREVKKEEGEAFAREHGLIFMETSAKTAANVEEAFINTAKEIYQKIQDGVFDINNEANGIKIGPQHSPANQNMPSGGGGGNQGGNCC
;
A
#
# COMPACT_ATOMS: atom_id res chain seq x y z
N MET A 1 9.84 -28.52 14.89
CA MET A 1 9.12 -28.46 13.59
C MET A 1 8.67 -27.03 13.25
N LEU A 2 9.41 -25.99 13.70
CA LEU A 2 9.13 -24.56 13.45
C LEU A 2 10.37 -23.75 13.03
N GLU A 3 11.53 -24.37 12.87
CA GLU A 3 12.77 -23.71 12.41
C GLU A 3 13.05 -23.87 10.91
N GLN A 4 12.25 -24.66 10.18
CA GLN A 4 12.55 -24.97 8.76
C GLN A 4 11.76 -24.15 7.74
N LEU A 5 10.80 -23.32 8.14
CA LEU A 5 10.03 -22.48 7.20
C LEU A 5 10.69 -21.11 6.92
N GLY A 6 11.74 -20.75 7.66
CA GLY A 6 12.44 -19.46 7.53
C GLY A 6 13.56 -19.42 6.50
N GLN A 7 13.82 -20.52 5.77
CA GLN A 7 14.93 -20.59 4.80
C GLN A 7 14.51 -20.95 3.37
N ASP A 8 13.21 -21.07 3.09
CA ASP A 8 12.77 -21.40 1.74
C ASP A 8 12.49 -20.11 0.92
N PRO A 9 13.35 -19.75 -0.05
CA PRO A 9 13.11 -18.60 -0.94
C PRO A 9 11.84 -18.76 -1.78
N ASN A 10 11.24 -19.95 -1.82
CA ASN A 10 9.98 -20.20 -2.54
C ASN A 10 8.73 -19.77 -1.76
N VAL A 11 8.79 -19.56 -0.44
CA VAL A 11 7.61 -19.11 0.34
C VAL A 11 7.16 -17.71 -0.09
N ALA A 12 8.09 -16.83 -0.47
CA ALA A 12 7.78 -15.53 -1.06
C ALA A 12 7.12 -15.65 -2.45
N VAL A 13 7.45 -16.69 -3.21
CA VAL A 13 6.95 -16.93 -4.58
C VAL A 13 5.50 -17.47 -4.57
N TYR A 14 5.10 -18.21 -3.53
CA TYR A 14 3.74 -18.73 -3.41
C TYR A 14 2.69 -17.65 -3.11
N CYS A 15 3.06 -16.51 -2.52
CA CYS A 15 2.11 -15.41 -2.29
C CYS A 15 1.86 -14.60 -3.58
N THR A 16 2.83 -14.54 -4.49
CA THR A 16 2.67 -13.89 -5.82
C THR A 16 1.78 -14.65 -6.79
N SER A 17 1.53 -15.93 -6.58
CA SER A 17 0.84 -16.80 -7.55
C SER A 17 -0.59 -17.21 -7.16
N ALA A 18 -1.11 -16.73 -6.03
CA ALA A 18 -2.43 -17.09 -5.52
C ALA A 18 -3.33 -15.87 -5.23
N LEU A 19 -3.56 -15.02 -6.23
CA LEU A 19 -4.70 -14.09 -6.23
C LEU A 19 -5.43 -14.17 -7.57
N HIS A 20 -6.43 -15.04 -7.65
CA HIS A 20 -7.41 -14.99 -8.72
C HIS A 20 -8.12 -13.63 -8.67
N HIS A 21 -7.86 -12.81 -9.69
CA HIS A 21 -8.56 -11.56 -9.93
C HIS A 21 -10.06 -11.83 -10.13
N PRO A 22 -10.98 -11.19 -9.37
CA PRO A 22 -12.33 -11.03 -9.87
C PRO A 22 -12.27 -10.13 -11.11
N GLN A 23 -12.61 -10.72 -12.26
CA GLN A 23 -12.76 -10.04 -13.55
C GLN A 23 -13.89 -9.01 -13.45
N SER A 24 -13.53 -7.75 -13.17
CA SER A 24 -14.42 -6.61 -13.34
C SER A 24 -14.29 -6.10 -14.77
N THR A 25 -15.30 -6.38 -15.59
CA THR A 25 -15.46 -5.88 -16.96
C THR A 25 -15.66 -4.35 -16.95
N GLY A 26 -14.63 -3.62 -17.36
CA GLY A 26 -14.72 -2.18 -17.56
C GLY A 26 -13.35 -1.56 -17.83
N SER A 27 -13.05 -1.31 -19.11
CA SER A 27 -11.83 -0.64 -19.56
C SER A 27 -11.73 0.76 -18.98
N ARG A 28 -10.98 0.92 -17.88
CA ARG A 28 -10.53 2.20 -17.34
C ARG A 28 -9.04 2.08 -17.06
N HIS A 29 -8.26 3.05 -17.48
CA HIS A 29 -6.86 3.15 -17.07
C HIS A 29 -6.86 3.37 -15.55
N PHE A 30 -6.42 2.37 -14.78
CA PHE A 30 -6.25 2.51 -13.34
C PHE A 30 -4.79 2.36 -12.98
N ILE A 31 -4.31 3.20 -12.07
CA ILE A 31 -2.97 3.07 -11.49
C ILE A 31 -3.13 2.21 -10.25
N VAL A 32 -2.34 1.14 -10.16
CA VAL A 32 -2.19 0.35 -8.96
C VAL A 32 -1.06 0.99 -8.15
N ILE A 33 -1.32 1.32 -6.89
CA ILE A 33 -0.29 1.78 -5.95
C ILE A 33 -0.18 0.72 -4.85
N ASP A 34 0.95 0.02 -4.79
CA ASP A 34 1.32 -0.78 -3.63
C ASP A 34 1.77 0.16 -2.50
N ALA A 35 0.85 0.43 -1.58
CA ALA A 35 1.11 1.17 -0.35
C ALA A 35 1.38 0.18 0.78
N LEU A 36 2.43 0.40 1.54
CA LEU A 36 2.77 -0.41 2.70
C LEU A 36 2.32 0.31 3.97
N SER A 37 1.64 -0.38 4.89
CA SER A 37 1.46 0.13 6.24
C SER A 37 2.69 -0.25 7.07
N ILE A 38 3.70 0.61 7.12
CA ILE A 38 4.93 0.41 7.91
C ILE A 38 4.65 0.76 9.37
N GLY A 39 4.15 -0.16 10.16
CA GLY A 39 4.03 0.09 11.60
C GLY A 39 5.22 -0.44 12.38
N THR A 40 6.11 0.50 12.64
CA THR A 40 6.92 0.70 13.84
C THR A 40 6.46 0.04 15.15
N SER A 41 7.49 -0.45 15.84
CA SER A 41 7.66 -0.76 17.26
C SER A 41 7.27 -2.17 17.72
N ASN A 42 8.14 -2.69 18.56
CA ASN A 42 8.15 -3.92 19.35
C ASN A 42 6.92 -4.02 20.28
N VAL A 43 6.02 -3.04 20.19
CA VAL A 43 4.87 -2.82 21.05
C VAL A 43 3.61 -2.98 20.22
N LEU A 44 3.09 -4.20 20.25
CA LEU A 44 1.79 -4.58 19.71
C LEU A 44 0.74 -3.49 19.98
N GLY A 45 -0.18 -3.30 19.03
CA GLY A 45 -1.37 -2.48 19.25
C GLY A 45 -1.26 -0.97 18.98
N VAL A 46 -0.36 -0.50 18.11
CA VAL A 46 -0.42 0.90 17.59
C VAL A 46 -1.65 1.15 16.69
N GLY A 47 -2.27 0.08 16.17
CA GLY A 47 -3.53 0.15 15.42
C GLY A 47 -3.41 0.18 13.89
N LYS A 48 -2.34 -0.37 13.31
CA LYS A 48 -2.18 -0.52 11.84
C LYS A 48 -3.36 -1.26 11.18
N SER A 49 -3.66 -2.46 11.66
CA SER A 49 -4.73 -3.32 11.14
C SER A 49 -6.09 -2.63 11.30
N CYS A 50 -6.31 -1.95 12.42
CA CYS A 50 -7.51 -1.13 12.62
C CYS A 50 -7.61 0.02 11.62
N LEU A 51 -6.50 0.69 11.26
CA LEU A 51 -6.49 1.73 10.23
C LEU A 51 -6.79 1.13 8.84
N LEU A 52 -6.19 -0.02 8.52
CA LEU A 52 -6.47 -0.74 7.26
C LEU A 52 -7.96 -1.10 7.16
N LEU A 53 -8.50 -1.81 8.16
CA LEU A 53 -9.91 -2.22 8.20
C LEU A 53 -10.85 -1.03 8.18
N GLN A 54 -10.51 0.05 8.90
CA GLN A 54 -11.33 1.26 8.89
C GLN A 54 -11.32 1.93 7.52
N PHE A 55 -10.19 1.88 6.80
CA PHE A 55 -10.10 2.43 5.45
C PHE A 55 -10.82 1.58 4.41
N THR A 56 -10.68 0.25 4.46
CA THR A 56 -11.24 -0.66 3.44
C THR A 56 -12.71 -0.97 3.70
N ASP A 57 -13.06 -1.24 4.95
CA ASP A 57 -14.36 -1.82 5.31
C ASP A 57 -15.25 -0.86 6.09
N LYS A 58 -14.73 0.30 6.51
CA LYS A 58 -15.42 1.27 7.39
C LYS A 58 -15.87 0.61 8.70
N ARG A 59 -15.04 -0.31 9.23
CA ARG A 59 -15.27 -1.05 10.47
C ARG A 59 -14.16 -0.81 11.47
N PHE A 60 -14.53 -0.82 12.75
CA PHE A 60 -13.59 -0.87 13.86
C PHE A 60 -13.88 -2.09 14.74
N GLN A 61 -12.86 -2.90 14.99
CA GLN A 61 -12.92 -4.01 15.93
C GLN A 61 -12.00 -3.71 17.13
N PRO A 62 -12.55 -3.55 18.36
CA PRO A 62 -11.77 -3.22 19.55
C PRO A 62 -10.89 -4.38 20.01
N VAL A 63 -11.31 -5.61 19.74
CA VAL A 63 -10.50 -6.82 19.91
C VAL A 63 -10.06 -7.23 18.52
N HIS A 64 -8.77 -7.11 18.26
CA HIS A 64 -8.16 -7.58 17.04
C HIS A 64 -7.14 -8.64 17.44
N ASP A 65 -7.23 -9.83 16.84
CA ASP A 65 -6.21 -10.84 17.01
C ASP A 65 -4.87 -10.29 16.49
N LEU A 66 -3.77 -10.77 17.08
CA LEU A 66 -2.44 -10.39 16.63
C LEU A 66 -2.30 -10.72 15.15
N THR A 67 -1.83 -9.76 14.35
CA THR A 67 -1.52 -10.00 12.95
C THR A 67 -0.42 -11.06 12.86
N ILE A 68 -0.78 -12.27 12.43
CA ILE A 68 0.18 -13.35 12.16
C ILE A 68 0.55 -13.25 10.68
N GLY A 69 1.75 -12.74 10.39
CA GLY A 69 2.22 -12.56 9.00
C GLY A 69 1.82 -11.22 8.40
N VAL A 70 1.13 -11.25 7.25
CA VAL A 70 0.76 -10.06 6.47
C VAL A 70 -0.70 -10.15 6.02
N GLU A 71 -1.46 -9.10 6.29
CA GLU A 71 -2.82 -8.93 5.79
C GLU A 71 -2.84 -8.00 4.57
N PHE A 72 -3.80 -8.20 3.68
CA PHE A 72 -3.93 -7.45 2.43
C PHE A 72 -5.32 -6.83 2.34
N GLY A 73 -5.37 -5.53 2.01
CA GLY A 73 -6.59 -4.83 1.65
C GLY A 73 -6.44 -4.10 0.32
N ALA A 74 -7.55 -3.93 -0.40
CA ALA A 74 -7.56 -3.15 -1.63
C ALA A 74 -8.78 -2.25 -1.69
N ARG A 75 -8.58 -1.00 -2.13
CA ARG A 75 -9.68 -0.03 -2.31
C ARG A 75 -9.46 0.83 -3.54
N MET A 76 -10.53 0.98 -4.33
CA MET A 76 -10.56 1.93 -5.43
C MET A 76 -10.83 3.34 -4.87
N ILE A 77 -9.98 4.30 -5.21
CA ILE A 77 -10.17 5.72 -4.93
C ILE A 77 -10.13 6.53 -6.22
N THR A 78 -10.55 7.80 -6.15
CA THR A 78 -10.45 8.74 -7.28
C THR A 78 -9.57 9.91 -6.88
N ILE A 79 -8.53 10.18 -7.67
CA ILE A 79 -7.62 11.32 -7.54
C ILE A 79 -7.61 12.03 -8.90
N ASP A 80 -7.93 13.33 -8.92
CA ASP A 80 -7.96 14.16 -10.14
C ASP A 80 -8.71 13.53 -11.32
N GLY A 81 -9.86 12.90 -11.01
CA GLY A 81 -10.71 12.21 -11.99
C GLY A 81 -10.15 10.87 -12.48
N LYS A 82 -8.97 10.44 -12.03
CA LYS A 82 -8.38 9.13 -12.31
C LYS A 82 -8.76 8.13 -11.22
N GLN A 83 -9.14 6.94 -11.65
CA GLN A 83 -9.36 5.83 -10.73
C GLN A 83 -8.04 5.18 -10.38
N ILE A 84 -7.76 5.05 -9.09
CA ILE A 84 -6.52 4.48 -8.56
C ILE A 84 -6.91 3.34 -7.63
N LYS A 85 -6.30 2.16 -7.85
CA LYS A 85 -6.45 1.01 -6.97
C LYS A 85 -5.33 1.05 -5.94
N LEU A 86 -5.65 1.35 -4.69
CA LEU A 86 -4.71 1.16 -3.59
C LEU A 86 -4.67 -0.31 -3.21
N GLN A 87 -3.49 -0.88 -3.20
CA GLN A 87 -3.17 -2.18 -2.63
C GLN A 87 -2.39 -1.93 -1.36
N ILE A 88 -2.93 -2.35 -0.21
CA ILE A 88 -2.39 -2.03 1.09
C ILE A 88 -1.99 -3.32 1.78
N TRP A 89 -0.72 -3.38 2.19
CA TRP A 89 -0.15 -4.49 2.93
C TRP A 89 -0.03 -4.08 4.41
N ASP A 90 -0.71 -4.79 5.30
CA ASP A 90 -0.56 -4.66 6.75
C ASP A 90 0.39 -5.73 7.26
N THR A 91 1.55 -5.31 7.76
CA THR A 91 2.59 -6.22 8.25
C THR A 91 2.52 -6.39 9.75
N ALA A 92 2.79 -7.60 10.24
CA ALA A 92 3.05 -7.83 11.66
C ALA A 92 4.17 -6.91 12.16
N GLY A 93 3.85 -5.98 13.06
CA GLY A 93 4.81 -4.98 13.58
C GLY A 93 5.80 -5.51 14.61
N GLN A 94 5.92 -6.83 14.77
CA GLN A 94 6.81 -7.43 15.77
C GLN A 94 8.21 -7.64 15.18
N GLU A 95 9.24 -7.39 15.98
CA GLU A 95 10.63 -7.49 15.53
C GLU A 95 11.02 -8.87 15.00
N SER A 96 10.41 -9.92 15.55
CA SER A 96 10.57 -11.31 15.09
C SER A 96 10.19 -11.51 13.61
N PHE A 97 9.48 -10.56 13.00
CA PHE A 97 9.08 -10.58 11.59
C PHE A 97 9.74 -9.47 10.75
N ARG A 98 10.79 -8.80 11.25
CA ARG A 98 11.52 -7.75 10.49
C ARG A 98 12.08 -8.23 9.16
N SER A 99 12.58 -9.47 9.09
CA SER A 99 13.07 -10.07 7.83
C SER A 99 11.96 -10.22 6.79
N ILE A 100 10.76 -10.61 7.22
CA ILE A 100 9.56 -10.71 6.37
C ILE A 100 9.11 -9.31 5.93
N THR A 101 9.12 -8.34 6.83
CA THR A 101 8.71 -6.94 6.53
C THR A 101 9.60 -6.32 5.45
N ARG A 102 10.90 -6.64 5.44
CA ARG A 102 11.87 -6.11 4.47
C ARG A 102 11.56 -6.45 3.02
N SER A 103 10.99 -7.63 2.73
CA SER A 103 10.61 -7.96 1.35
C SER A 103 9.46 -7.10 0.83
N TYR A 104 8.62 -6.55 1.70
CA TYR A 104 7.50 -5.67 1.31
C TYR A 104 7.92 -4.21 1.10
N TYR A 105 9.08 -3.79 1.63
CA TYR A 105 9.65 -2.48 1.30
C TYR A 105 10.06 -2.40 -0.18
N ARG A 106 10.50 -3.53 -0.74
CA ARG A 106 10.95 -3.62 -2.14
C ARG A 106 9.73 -3.58 -3.05
N GLY A 107 9.46 -2.39 -3.59
CA GLY A 107 8.31 -2.13 -4.44
C GLY A 107 7.29 -1.19 -3.84
N ALA A 108 7.32 -0.85 -2.56
CA ALA A 108 6.34 0.08 -2.02
C ALA A 108 6.53 1.50 -2.61
N ALA A 109 5.45 2.06 -3.17
CA ALA A 109 5.43 3.44 -3.65
C ALA A 109 5.21 4.43 -2.50
N GLY A 110 4.56 3.98 -1.43
CA GLY A 110 4.45 4.74 -0.19
C GLY A 110 4.26 3.91 1.06
N ALA A 111 4.37 4.59 2.19
CA ALA A 111 4.40 4.01 3.52
C ALA A 111 3.61 4.85 4.53
N LEU A 112 2.86 4.19 5.42
CA LEU A 112 2.35 4.81 6.64
C LEU A 112 3.22 4.40 7.83
N LEU A 113 3.85 5.37 8.49
CA LEU A 113 4.68 5.18 9.68
C LEU A 113 3.87 5.50 10.94
N VAL A 114 3.46 4.49 11.72
CA VAL A 114 2.39 4.65 12.73
C VAL A 114 2.90 4.52 14.16
N TYR A 115 2.62 5.52 15.00
CA TYR A 115 2.80 5.45 16.46
C TYR A 115 1.47 5.66 17.20
N ASP A 116 1.46 5.34 18.49
CA ASP A 116 0.33 5.52 19.39
C ASP A 116 0.56 6.76 20.26
N ILE A 117 -0.31 7.77 20.17
CA ILE A 117 -0.12 9.03 20.93
C ILE A 117 -0.14 8.83 22.44
N THR A 118 -0.70 7.71 22.92
CA THR A 118 -0.81 7.37 24.35
C THR A 118 0.36 6.56 24.87
N ARG A 119 1.36 6.25 24.04
CA ARG A 119 2.53 5.44 24.42
C ARG A 119 3.81 6.02 23.83
N ARG A 120 4.55 6.76 24.64
CA ARG A 120 5.81 7.43 24.25
C ARG A 120 6.83 6.48 23.61
N ASP A 121 6.95 5.26 24.12
CA ASP A 121 7.90 4.27 23.59
C ASP A 121 7.65 3.94 22.11
N THR A 122 6.40 4.01 21.63
CA THR A 122 6.10 3.76 20.20
C THR A 122 6.62 4.89 19.31
N PHE A 123 6.67 6.12 19.83
CA PHE A 123 7.23 7.28 19.15
C PHE A 123 8.76 7.24 19.14
N ASN A 124 9.39 6.86 20.25
CA ASN A 124 10.85 6.79 20.37
C ASN A 124 11.49 5.81 19.36
N HIS A 125 10.75 4.79 18.93
CA HIS A 125 11.22 3.83 17.94
C HIS A 125 11.09 4.31 16.48
N LEU A 126 10.40 5.42 16.20
CA LEU A 126 10.13 5.87 14.82
C LEU A 126 11.41 5.98 13.96
N THR A 127 12.50 6.51 14.54
CA THR A 127 13.78 6.68 13.82
C THR A 127 14.31 5.36 13.27
N THR A 128 14.36 4.31 14.08
CA THR A 128 14.91 3.01 13.67
C THR A 128 14.14 2.40 12.51
N TRP A 129 12.82 2.55 12.50
CA TRP A 129 11.98 2.00 11.43
C TRP A 129 11.96 2.87 10.19
N LEU A 130 12.07 4.19 10.35
CA LEU A 130 12.25 5.09 9.23
C LEU A 130 13.57 4.79 8.49
N GLU A 131 14.64 4.55 9.24
CA GLU A 131 15.95 4.13 8.70
C GLU A 131 15.83 2.79 7.97
N ASP A 132 15.22 1.78 8.61
CA ASP A 132 14.99 0.48 7.99
C ASP A 132 14.17 0.59 6.69
N ALA A 133 13.10 1.39 6.69
CA ALA A 133 12.26 1.62 5.52
C ALA A 133 13.08 2.25 4.39
N ARG A 134 13.82 3.32 4.67
CA ARG A 134 14.67 4.02 3.69
C ARG A 134 15.80 3.16 3.13
N GLN A 135 16.38 2.27 3.95
CA GLN A 135 17.48 1.41 3.53
C GLN A 135 17.02 0.34 2.53
N HIS A 136 15.75 -0.07 2.58
CA HIS A 136 15.24 -1.23 1.84
C HIS A 136 14.14 -0.88 0.82
N SER A 137 13.76 0.40 0.71
CA SER A 137 12.77 0.90 -0.25
C SER A 137 13.41 1.78 -1.34
N ASN A 138 12.59 2.20 -2.30
CA ASN A 138 12.97 3.24 -3.26
C ASN A 138 13.13 4.59 -2.52
N SER A 139 14.18 5.35 -2.83
CA SER A 139 14.43 6.69 -2.26
C SER A 139 13.27 7.68 -2.47
N ASN A 140 12.44 7.44 -3.48
CA ASN A 140 11.30 8.27 -3.84
C ASN A 140 10.02 7.89 -3.09
N MET A 141 10.05 6.81 -2.29
CA MET A 141 8.90 6.35 -1.50
C MET A 141 8.31 7.48 -0.67
N VAL A 142 7.00 7.68 -0.78
CA VAL A 142 6.27 8.67 0.02
C VAL A 142 6.02 8.09 1.40
N ILE A 143 6.40 8.79 2.46
CA ILE A 143 6.19 8.32 3.83
C ILE A 143 5.31 9.33 4.57
N MET A 144 4.20 8.86 5.14
CA MET A 144 3.34 9.64 6.04
C MET A 144 3.45 9.12 7.47
N LEU A 145 3.87 9.98 8.39
CA LEU A 145 3.82 9.75 9.83
C LEU A 145 2.39 9.89 10.35
N ILE A 146 1.95 8.90 11.12
CA ILE A 146 0.61 8.81 11.70
C ILE A 146 0.70 8.73 13.22
N GLY A 147 0.15 9.73 13.91
CA GLY A 147 -0.15 9.64 15.35
C GLY A 147 -1.56 9.08 15.56
N ASN A 148 -1.68 7.78 15.79
CA ASN A 148 -2.99 7.12 15.93
C ASN A 148 -3.51 7.19 17.38
N LYS A 149 -4.82 6.91 17.54
CA LYS A 149 -5.58 6.96 18.79
C LYS A 149 -5.79 8.37 19.35
N SER A 150 -5.92 9.36 18.46
CA SER A 150 -6.29 10.75 18.82
C SER A 150 -7.60 10.88 19.61
N ASP A 151 -8.46 9.86 19.60
CA ASP A 151 -9.65 9.80 20.46
C ASP A 151 -9.33 9.65 21.96
N LEU A 152 -8.10 9.30 22.32
CA LEU A 152 -7.63 9.10 23.70
C LEU A 152 -6.83 10.30 24.22
N GLU A 153 -7.26 11.52 23.92
CA GLU A 153 -6.57 12.77 24.27
C GLU A 153 -6.19 12.88 25.76
N ALA A 154 -7.05 12.41 26.67
CA ALA A 154 -6.80 12.43 28.11
C ALA A 154 -5.61 11.54 28.55
N ARG A 155 -5.15 10.64 27.68
CA ARG A 155 -4.01 9.74 27.91
C ARG A 155 -2.81 10.07 27.01
N ARG A 156 -2.82 11.24 26.37
CA ARG A 156 -1.75 11.65 25.46
C ARG A 156 -0.41 11.73 26.19
N GLU A 157 0.56 11.01 25.68
CA GLU A 157 1.96 11.05 26.13
C GLU A 157 2.88 11.75 25.12
N VAL A 158 2.45 11.84 23.85
CA VAL A 158 3.18 12.49 22.76
C VAL A 158 2.37 13.68 22.26
N LYS A 159 2.94 14.89 22.34
CA LYS A 159 2.27 16.09 21.86
C LYS A 159 2.26 16.12 20.33
N LYS A 160 1.23 16.75 19.76
CA LYS A 160 1.10 16.87 18.31
C LYS A 160 2.30 17.59 17.68
N GLU A 161 2.82 18.62 18.36
CA GLU A 161 3.97 19.40 17.90
C GLU A 161 5.24 18.56 17.78
N GLU A 162 5.37 17.49 18.58
CA GLU A 162 6.52 16.57 18.50
C GLU A 162 6.44 15.70 17.24
N GLY A 163 5.24 15.23 16.89
CA GLY A 163 5.00 14.53 15.62
C GLY A 163 5.23 15.43 14.41
N GLU A 164 4.75 16.68 14.45
CA GLU A 164 4.99 17.67 13.40
C GLU A 164 6.48 18.01 13.25
N ALA A 165 7.20 18.17 14.36
CA ALA A 165 8.64 18.41 14.35
C ALA A 165 9.41 17.24 13.73
N PHE A 166 9.13 16.00 14.16
CA PHE A 166 9.75 14.80 13.60
C PHE A 166 9.49 14.66 12.10
N ALA A 167 8.24 14.89 11.67
CA ALA A 167 7.89 14.83 10.27
C ALA A 167 8.60 15.90 9.44
N ARG A 168 8.70 17.14 9.92
CA ARG A 168 9.46 18.20 9.24
C ARG A 168 10.95 17.87 9.14
N GLU A 169 11.55 17.41 10.24
CA GLU A 169 12.97 17.05 10.29
C GLU A 169 13.32 15.98 9.26
N HIS A 170 12.43 15.01 9.09
CA HIS A 170 12.64 13.89 8.17
C HIS A 170 11.98 14.04 6.80
N GLY A 171 11.30 15.16 6.50
CA GLY A 171 10.61 15.36 5.23
C GLY A 171 9.45 14.37 4.99
N LEU A 172 8.68 14.08 6.04
CA LEU A 172 7.50 13.22 6.01
C LEU A 172 6.22 14.06 6.01
N ILE A 173 5.13 13.50 5.50
CA ILE A 173 3.78 14.06 5.74
C ILE A 173 3.36 13.67 7.16
N PHE A 174 2.56 14.48 7.85
CA PHE A 174 2.05 14.15 9.19
C PHE A 174 0.54 14.28 9.31
N MET A 175 -0.07 13.33 10.02
CA MET A 175 -1.48 13.38 10.39
C MET A 175 -1.73 12.64 11.71
N GLU A 176 -2.60 13.17 12.56
CA GLU A 176 -3.16 12.39 13.67
C GLU A 176 -4.47 11.74 13.25
N THR A 177 -4.66 10.48 13.61
CA THR A 177 -5.82 9.68 13.21
C THR A 177 -6.47 8.99 14.40
N SER A 178 -7.70 8.53 14.21
CA SER A 178 -8.35 7.59 15.13
C SER A 178 -9.05 6.52 14.31
N ALA A 179 -8.48 5.33 14.31
CA ALA A 179 -9.13 4.15 13.73
C ALA A 179 -10.51 3.89 14.36
N LYS A 180 -10.70 4.22 15.65
CA LYS A 180 -11.95 4.02 16.38
C LYS A 180 -13.07 4.93 15.89
N THR A 181 -12.77 6.21 15.67
CA THR A 181 -13.77 7.23 15.29
C THR A 181 -13.80 7.51 13.79
N ALA A 182 -12.91 6.87 13.02
CA ALA A 182 -12.62 7.14 11.61
C ALA A 182 -11.99 8.52 11.33
N ALA A 183 -11.72 9.32 12.37
CA ALA A 183 -11.14 10.66 12.19
C ALA A 183 -9.81 10.58 11.43
N ASN A 184 -9.74 11.33 10.32
CA ASN A 184 -8.57 11.49 9.46
C ASN A 184 -8.04 10.19 8.80
N VAL A 185 -8.75 9.06 8.94
CA VAL A 185 -8.29 7.78 8.38
C VAL A 185 -8.34 7.84 6.86
N GLU A 186 -9.44 8.31 6.28
CA GLU A 186 -9.61 8.40 4.83
C GLU A 186 -8.62 9.39 4.22
N GLU A 187 -8.46 10.54 4.86
CA GLU A 187 -7.55 11.61 4.48
C GLU A 187 -6.09 11.14 4.49
N ALA A 188 -5.68 10.34 5.47
CA ALA A 188 -4.32 9.82 5.55
C ALA A 188 -3.95 8.97 4.31
N PHE A 189 -4.80 8.00 3.95
CA PHE A 189 -4.56 7.14 2.78
C PHE A 189 -4.68 7.92 1.47
N ILE A 190 -5.68 8.80 1.33
CA ILE A 190 -5.89 9.58 0.11
C ILE A 190 -4.75 10.58 -0.10
N ASN A 191 -4.30 11.29 0.94
CA ASN A 191 -3.21 12.27 0.81
C ASN A 191 -1.88 11.58 0.48
N THR A 192 -1.62 10.41 1.06
CA THR A 192 -0.45 9.61 0.69
C THR A 192 -0.50 9.20 -0.77
N ALA A 193 -1.66 8.72 -1.24
CA ALA A 193 -1.85 8.33 -2.63
C ALA A 193 -1.76 9.51 -3.61
N LYS A 194 -2.24 10.70 -3.22
CA LYS A 194 -2.11 11.94 -3.99
C LYS A 194 -0.66 12.34 -4.18
N GLU A 195 0.14 12.29 -3.11
CA GLU A 195 1.57 12.62 -3.19
C GLU A 195 2.33 11.64 -4.10
N ILE A 196 2.02 10.34 -3.99
CA ILE A 196 2.59 9.32 -4.90
C ILE A 196 2.18 9.62 -6.35
N TYR A 197 0.90 9.93 -6.57
CA TYR A 197 0.38 10.27 -7.88
C TYR A 197 1.05 11.52 -8.46
N GLN A 198 1.28 12.56 -7.65
CA GLN A 198 2.00 13.75 -8.07
C GLN A 198 3.43 13.42 -8.50
N LYS A 199 4.16 12.62 -7.71
CA LYS A 199 5.50 12.14 -8.09
C LYS A 199 5.51 11.34 -9.41
N ILE A 200 4.44 10.61 -9.70
CA ILE A 200 4.27 9.95 -11.00
C ILE A 200 4.10 10.97 -12.12
N GLN A 201 3.26 12.01 -11.92
CA GLN A 201 3.07 13.08 -12.91
C GLN A 201 4.37 13.86 -13.17
N ASP A 202 5.19 14.05 -12.14
CA ASP A 202 6.48 14.74 -12.22
C ASP A 202 7.59 13.85 -12.83
N GLY A 203 7.29 12.59 -13.17
CA GLY A 203 8.25 11.65 -13.75
C GLY A 203 9.29 11.10 -12.77
N VAL A 204 9.08 11.28 -11.46
CA VAL A 204 9.97 10.78 -10.41
C VAL A 204 9.87 9.26 -10.25
N PHE A 205 8.69 8.70 -10.52
CA PHE A 205 8.48 7.26 -10.61
C PHE A 205 8.43 6.81 -12.07
N ASP A 206 9.32 5.88 -12.45
CA ASP A 206 9.19 5.18 -13.74
C ASP A 206 8.08 4.13 -13.63
N ILE A 207 7.01 4.35 -14.39
CA ILE A 207 5.82 3.50 -14.38
C ILE A 207 6.06 2.17 -15.12
N ASN A 208 7.10 2.09 -15.95
CA ASN A 208 7.46 0.86 -16.64
C ASN A 208 8.35 -0.07 -15.80
N ASN A 209 8.84 0.42 -14.66
CA ASN A 209 9.63 -0.36 -13.74
C ASN A 209 8.73 -0.95 -12.64
N GLU A 210 8.39 -2.23 -12.79
CA GLU A 210 7.56 -2.95 -11.81
C GLU A 210 8.16 -2.99 -10.40
N ALA A 211 9.46 -2.72 -10.23
CA ALA A 211 10.11 -2.62 -8.93
C ALA A 211 9.73 -1.35 -8.14
N ASN A 212 8.89 -0.47 -8.69
CA ASN A 212 8.37 0.71 -8.01
C ASN A 212 6.97 0.50 -7.41
N GLY A 213 6.38 -0.69 -7.55
CA GLY A 213 5.01 -1.06 -7.11
C GLY A 213 3.92 -0.13 -7.61
N ILE A 214 4.14 0.36 -8.84
CA ILE A 214 3.17 1.11 -9.62
C ILE A 214 2.91 0.31 -10.88
N LYS A 215 1.63 0.04 -11.19
CA LYS A 215 1.24 -0.65 -12.43
C LYS A 215 0.11 0.08 -13.14
N ILE A 216 0.19 0.20 -14.46
CA ILE A 216 -0.91 0.72 -15.30
C ILE A 216 -1.81 -0.46 -15.67
N GLY A 217 -3.11 -0.34 -15.41
CA GLY A 217 -4.12 -1.30 -15.83
C GLY A 217 -4.19 -1.43 -17.38
N PRO A 218 -4.77 -2.52 -17.92
CA PRO A 218 -4.74 -2.81 -19.35
C PRO A 218 -5.21 -1.64 -20.22
N GLN A 219 -4.36 -1.19 -21.15
CA GLN A 219 -4.74 -0.26 -22.21
C GLN A 219 -5.30 -1.06 -23.39
N HIS A 220 -6.60 -0.97 -23.67
CA HIS A 220 -7.09 -1.36 -24.98
C HIS A 220 -6.87 -0.20 -25.94
N SER A 221 -5.85 -0.32 -26.80
CA SER A 221 -5.77 0.47 -28.02
C SER A 221 -6.98 0.09 -28.89
N PRO A 222 -7.81 1.03 -29.38
CA PRO A 222 -8.80 0.69 -30.38
C PRO A 222 -8.04 0.17 -31.61
N ALA A 223 -8.19 -1.13 -31.88
CA ALA A 223 -7.64 -1.73 -33.09
C ALA A 223 -8.19 -0.95 -34.29
N ASN A 224 -7.29 -0.31 -35.02
CA ASN A 224 -7.57 0.45 -36.22
C ASN A 224 -8.05 -0.53 -37.30
N GLN A 225 -9.36 -0.78 -37.37
CA GLN A 225 -9.98 -1.53 -38.46
C GLN A 225 -10.04 -0.63 -39.70
N ASN A 226 -8.95 -0.62 -40.46
CA ASN A 226 -8.97 -0.16 -41.85
C ASN A 226 -8.32 -1.27 -42.71
N MET A 227 -9.11 -2.31 -43.02
CA MET A 227 -8.86 -3.17 -44.17
C MET A 227 -9.84 -2.79 -45.28
N PRO A 228 -9.37 -2.56 -46.52
CA PRO A 228 -10.26 -2.32 -47.64
C PRO A 228 -10.89 -3.64 -48.10
N SER A 229 -12.21 -3.60 -48.25
CA SER A 229 -13.04 -4.64 -48.85
C SER A 229 -12.72 -4.78 -50.35
N GLY A 230 -11.94 -5.79 -50.71
CA GLY A 230 -11.77 -6.26 -52.08
C GLY A 230 -12.82 -7.32 -52.42
N GLY A 231 -13.71 -7.02 -53.36
CA GLY A 231 -14.73 -7.93 -53.87
C GLY A 231 -14.26 -8.79 -55.06
N GLY A 232 -15.02 -9.87 -55.31
CA GLY A 232 -14.92 -10.81 -56.44
C GLY A 232 -14.21 -12.11 -56.04
N GLY A 233 -14.78 -13.32 -56.14
CA GLY A 233 -15.82 -13.84 -57.02
C GLY A 233 -15.20 -15.01 -57.81
N GLY A 234 -15.63 -16.26 -57.56
CA GLY A 234 -15.46 -17.37 -58.51
C GLY A 234 -14.69 -18.63 -58.05
N ASN A 235 -15.48 -19.64 -57.70
CA ASN A 235 -15.46 -21.01 -58.26
C ASN A 235 -14.39 -22.07 -57.89
N GLN A 236 -14.95 -23.27 -57.64
CA GLN A 236 -14.43 -24.64 -57.80
C GLN A 236 -13.41 -25.21 -56.78
N GLY A 237 -13.93 -26.16 -55.99
CA GLY A 237 -13.61 -27.58 -56.19
C GLY A 237 -12.58 -28.21 -55.25
N GLY A 238 -13.05 -29.21 -54.47
CA GLY A 238 -12.28 -30.44 -54.29
C GLY A 238 -11.66 -30.72 -52.91
N ASN A 239 -12.30 -31.69 -52.25
CA ASN A 239 -11.73 -32.78 -51.47
C ASN A 239 -11.11 -32.58 -50.07
N CYS A 240 -11.69 -33.36 -49.15
CA CYS A 240 -11.14 -33.83 -47.89
C CYS A 240 -9.82 -34.58 -48.05
N CYS A 241 -8.96 -34.47 -47.04
CA CYS A 241 -8.47 -35.57 -46.18
C CYS A 241 -7.89 -34.97 -44.89
#